data_AF-A0A3B0VMN2-F1
#
_entry.id   AF-A0A3B0VMN2-F1
#
_cell.length_a   1.000
_cell.length_b   1.000
_cell.length_c   1.000
_cell.angle_alpha   90.00
_cell.angle_beta   90.00
_cell.angle_gamma   90.00
#
_symmetry.space_group_name_H-M   'P 1'
#
loop_
_entity.id
_entity.type
_entity.pdbx_description
1 polymer ?
#
loop_
_entity_poly.entity_id
_entity_poly.type
_entity_poly.pdbx_seq_one_letter_code
_entity_poly.pdbx_strand_id
1 'polypeptide(L)' 'MVRVPTNRVPTHPGEMLLEEFLSPMGLSQRALAEGIHVPYQRINEIVNGR' A
#
# COMPACT_ATOMS: atom_id res chain seq x y z
N MET A 1 -18.52 -14.50 14.21
CA MET A 1 -17.73 -13.46 14.91
C MET A 1 -16.30 -13.58 14.43
N VAL A 2 -15.75 -12.56 13.76
CA VAL A 2 -14.41 -12.62 13.15
C VAL A 2 -13.37 -12.69 14.27
N ARG A 3 -12.61 -13.78 14.33
CA ARG A 3 -11.48 -13.93 15.25
C ARG A 3 -10.27 -13.22 14.66
N VAL A 4 -10.12 -11.93 14.93
CA VAL A 4 -8.90 -11.20 14.60
C VAL A 4 -7.80 -11.66 15.57
N PRO A 5 -6.64 -12.16 15.10
CA PRO A 5 -5.56 -12.58 15.98
C PRO A 5 -5.06 -11.40 16.83
N THR A 6 -5.03 -11.56 18.15
CA THR A 6 -4.59 -10.51 19.09
C THR A 6 -3.09 -10.25 19.02
N ASN A 7 -2.28 -11.25 18.63
CA ASN A 7 -0.83 -11.16 18.50
C ASN A 7 -0.40 -11.53 17.07
N ARG A 8 -0.46 -10.57 16.15
CA ARG A 8 0.16 -10.66 14.81
C ARG A 8 1.06 -9.47 14.59
N VAL A 9 2.13 -9.65 13.82
CA VAL A 9 2.91 -8.52 13.31
C VAL A 9 1.99 -7.68 12.43
N PRO A 10 1.87 -6.35 12.66
CA PRO A 10 1.07 -5.50 11.79
C PRO A 10 1.60 -5.57 10.36
N THR A 11 0.70 -5.83 9.40
CA THR A 11 1.03 -5.73 7.98
C THR A 11 1.41 -4.28 7.67
N HIS A 12 2.51 -4.09 6.94
CA HIS A 12 2.96 -2.74 6.61
C HIS A 12 1.94 -2.06 5.68
N PRO A 13 1.61 -0.77 5.86
CA PRO A 13 0.67 -0.07 4.97
C PRO A 13 1.07 -0.14 3.49
N GLY A 14 2.37 -0.14 3.22
CA GLY A 14 2.93 -0.32 1.88
C GLY A 14 2.63 -1.67 1.24
N GLU A 15 2.71 -2.74 2.03
CA GLU A 15 2.39 -4.10 1.60
C GLU A 15 0.89 -4.22 1.31
N MET A 16 0.05 -3.66 2.19
CA MET A 16 -1.39 -3.57 1.96
C MET A 16 -1.71 -2.79 0.68
N LEU A 17 -1.09 -1.62 0.47
CA LEU A 17 -1.32 -0.80 -0.71
C LEU A 17 -0.94 -1.53 -2.01
N LEU A 18 0.17 -2.27 -1.99
CA LEU A 18 0.66 -2.98 -3.17
C LEU A 18 -0.21 -4.20 -3.50
N GLU A 19 -0.42 -5.08 -2.52
CA GLU A 19 -1.05 -6.39 -2.73
C GLU A 19 -2.56 -6.33 -2.82
N GLU A 20 -3.21 -5.44 -2.05
CA GLU A 20 -4.68 -5.40 -1.96
C GLU A 20 -5.31 -4.34 -2.89
N PHE A 21 -4.52 -3.42 -3.44
CA PHE A 21 -5.03 -2.34 -4.30
C PHE A 21 -4.30 -2.25 -5.64
N LEU A 22 -3.00 -1.96 -5.65
CA LEU A 22 -2.27 -1.67 -6.89
C LEU A 22 -2.18 -2.88 -7.82
N SER A 23 -1.82 -4.05 -7.29
CA SER A 23 -1.68 -5.28 -8.06
C SER A 23 -3.03 -5.76 -8.64
N PRO A 24 -4.13 -5.88 -7.85
CA PRO A 24 -5.44 -6.26 -8.40
C PRO A 24 -6.00 -5.28 -9.43
N MET A 25 -5.66 -3.99 -9.31
CA MET A 25 -6.12 -2.96 -10.25
C MET A 25 -5.20 -2.79 -11.47
N GLY A 26 -4.05 -3.49 -11.53
CA GLY A 26 -3.06 -3.31 -12.58
C GLY A 26 -2.46 -1.90 -12.62
N LEU A 27 -2.44 -1.21 -11.48
CA LEU A 27 -1.96 0.17 -11.35
C LEU A 27 -0.50 0.22 -10.90
N SER A 28 0.28 1.09 -11.52
CA SER A 28 1.61 1.40 -11.00
C SER A 28 1.55 2.41 -9.86
N GLN A 29 2.54 2.38 -8.96
CA GLN A 29 2.71 3.42 -7.92
C GLN A 29 2.78 4.84 -8.49
N ARG A 30 3.35 4.97 -9.71
CA ARG A 30 3.41 6.24 -10.43
C ARG A 30 2.05 6.71 -10.91
N ALA A 31 1.25 5.81 -11.48
CA ALA A 31 -0.12 6.12 -11.89
C ALA A 31 -0.98 6.54 -10.70
N LEU A 32 -0.83 5.87 -9.54
CA LEU A 32 -1.46 6.30 -8.30
C LEU A 32 -1.00 7.70 -7.89
N ALA A 33 0.31 7.94 -7.85
CA ALA A 33 0.87 9.23 -7.44
C ALA A 33 0.36 10.39 -8.32
N GLU A 34 0.32 10.18 -9.63
CA GLU A 34 -0.24 11.14 -10.59
C GLU A 34 -1.74 11.35 -10.36
N GLY A 35 -2.50 10.28 -10.14
CA GLY A 35 -3.96 10.32 -9.94
C GLY A 35 -4.42 11.00 -8.64
N ILE A 36 -3.60 10.98 -7.59
CA ILE A 36 -3.89 11.68 -6.31
C ILE A 36 -3.05 12.95 -6.12
N HIS A 37 -2.34 13.39 -7.15
CA HIS A 37 -1.52 14.60 -7.17
C HIS A 37 -0.49 14.68 -6.04
N VAL A 38 0.23 13.58 -5.81
CA VAL A 38 1.37 13.54 -4.88
C VAL A 38 2.67 13.21 -5.61
N PRO A 39 3.85 13.62 -5.08
CA PRO A 39 5.12 13.16 -5.61
C PRO A 39 5.22 11.64 -5.57
N TYR A 40 5.73 11.03 -6.64
CA TYR A 40 5.97 9.58 -6.70
C TYR A 40 6.75 9.03 -5.49
N GLN A 41 7.73 9.81 -5.01
CA GLN A 41 8.55 9.47 -3.84
C GLN A 41 7.70 9.13 -2.62
N ARG A 42 6.58 9.83 -2.39
CA ARG A 42 5.69 9.58 -1.26
C ARG A 42 5.06 8.19 -1.31
N ILE A 43 4.60 7.76 -2.48
CA ILE A 43 4.06 6.41 -2.65
C ILE A 43 5.17 5.36 -2.51
N ASN A 44 6.35 5.64 -3.08
CA ASN A 44 7.49 4.75 -3.00
C ASN A 44 7.98 4.57 -1.55
N GLU A 45 8.00 5.63 -0.73
CA GLU A 45 8.35 5.57 0.70
C GLU A 45 7.35 4.71 1.47
N ILE A 46 6.04 4.93 1.25
CA ILE A 46 4.98 4.13 1.86
C ILE A 46 5.14 2.65 1.49
N VAL A 47 5.39 2.32 0.22
CA VAL A 47 5.55 0.92 -0.20
C VAL A 47 6.80 0.28 0.41
N ASN A 48 7.91 1.02 0.51
CA ASN A 48 9.17 0.50 1.03
C ASN A 48 9.34 0.62 2.56
N GLY A 49 8.35 1.15 3.28
CA GLY A 49 8.43 1.34 4.73
C GLY A 49 9.52 2.30 5.19
N ARG A 50 9.69 3.39 4.46
CA ARG A 50 10.58 4.50 4.80
C ARG A 50 9.80 5.74 5.22
#